data_AF-A0A1B1NFL0-F1
#
_entry.id   AF-A0A1B1NFL0-F1
#
_cell.length_a   1.000
_cell.length_b   1.000
_cell.length_c   1.000
_cell.angle_alpha   90.00
_cell.angle_beta   90.00
_cell.angle_gamma   90.00
#
_symmetry.space_group_name_H-M   'P 1'
#
loop_
_entity.id
_entity.type
_entity.pdbx_description
1 polymer ?
#
loop_
_entity_poly.entity_id
_entity_poly.type
_entity_poly.pdbx_seq_one_letter_code
_entity_poly.pdbx_strand_id
1 'polypeptide(L)'
;MSIIATAALAGALLSPLPAQGADPGDSVEDALRWVTPDVLAASVTELDPRVVQLEDNITPVETRSTEGEETVISLASDVLFEFGEADVTGAAEDKITELVADVPDGATVQVHGHTDSIGTAQDNQELSEERADTVAQIIERSRPDLELEVEGFGEEEPVAPNEEGGEDDPEGRALNRRVEIRFEG
;
A
#
# COMPACT_ATOMS: atom_id res chain seq x y z
N MET A 1 17.66 35.75 -13.54
CA MET A 1 16.37 36.32 -13.11
C MET A 1 16.14 35.85 -11.68
N SER A 2 16.28 36.75 -10.72
CA SER A 2 16.23 36.47 -9.28
C SER A 2 15.04 37.23 -8.72
N ILE A 3 14.15 36.55 -7.97
CA ILE A 3 13.22 37.22 -7.05
C ILE A 3 13.13 36.37 -5.79
N ILE A 4 13.81 36.87 -4.75
CA ILE A 4 13.63 36.54 -3.35
C ILE A 4 12.30 37.18 -2.91
N ALA A 5 11.39 36.40 -2.32
CA ALA A 5 10.18 36.94 -1.72
C ALA A 5 10.30 36.90 -0.19
N THR A 6 10.64 38.06 0.35
CA THR A 6 10.63 38.40 1.78
C THR A 6 9.19 38.77 2.19
N ALA A 7 8.66 38.17 3.25
CA ALA A 7 7.49 38.69 3.97
C ALA A 7 7.62 38.30 5.45
N ALA A 8 8.19 39.19 6.28
CA ALA A 8 7.49 40.22 7.05
C ALA A 8 6.84 39.65 8.32
N LEU A 9 7.62 39.72 9.40
CA LEU A 9 7.17 39.61 10.79
C LEU A 9 6.14 40.72 11.07
N ALA A 10 4.92 40.36 11.44
CA ALA A 10 3.98 41.28 12.08
C ALA A 10 3.64 40.72 13.47
N GLY A 11 4.29 41.30 14.49
CA GLY A 11 4.00 40.99 15.88
C GLY A 11 2.61 41.46 16.26
N ALA A 12 1.76 40.54 16.71
CA ALA A 12 0.56 40.88 17.44
C ALA A 12 0.95 41.24 18.88
N LEU A 13 0.71 42.50 19.25
CA LEU A 13 0.82 43.00 20.61
C LEU A 13 -0.10 42.20 21.54
N LEU A 14 0.50 41.37 22.40
CA LEU A 14 -0.18 40.68 23.48
C LEU A 14 -0.44 41.69 24.61
N SER A 15 -1.56 42.41 24.55
CA SER A 15 -2.06 43.15 25.71
C SER A 15 -2.57 42.13 26.75
N PRO A 16 -2.17 42.20 28.03
CA PRO A 16 -2.71 41.30 29.04
C PRO A 16 -4.18 41.64 29.32
N LEU A 17 -5.06 40.66 29.14
CA LEU A 17 -6.44 40.72 29.63
C LEU A 17 -6.43 40.93 31.15
N PRO A 18 -7.31 41.77 31.73
CA PRO A 18 -7.52 41.77 33.16
C PRO A 18 -8.18 40.44 33.55
N ALA A 19 -7.45 39.61 34.29
CA ALA A 19 -8.03 38.49 35.01
C ALA A 19 -8.92 39.04 36.14
N GLN A 20 -10.21 39.24 35.85
CA GLN A 20 -11.23 39.43 36.86
C GLN A 20 -12.19 38.25 36.77
N GLY A 21 -12.23 37.48 37.85
CA GLY A 21 -13.00 36.25 37.95
C GLY A 21 -14.49 36.50 37.70
N ALA A 22 -15.13 35.55 37.04
CA ALA A 22 -16.58 35.51 36.90
C ALA A 22 -17.21 35.40 38.30
N ASP A 23 -17.98 36.42 38.69
CA ASP A 23 -18.81 36.44 39.90
C ASP A 23 -19.99 35.47 39.69
N PRO A 24 -20.42 34.64 40.67
CA PRO A 24 -21.40 33.58 40.45
C PRO A 24 -22.84 34.10 40.48
N GLY A 25 -23.09 35.20 39.76
CA GLY A 25 -24.38 35.87 39.66
C GLY A 25 -24.75 36.39 38.27
N ASP A 26 -23.87 36.27 37.27
CA ASP A 26 -24.19 36.70 35.90
C ASP A 26 -25.15 35.72 35.22
N SER A 27 -26.23 36.26 34.66
CA SER A 27 -27.22 35.48 33.92
C SER A 27 -26.62 34.97 32.61
N VAL A 28 -27.02 33.77 32.17
CA VAL A 28 -26.59 33.18 30.88
C VAL A 28 -26.83 34.11 29.68
N GLU A 29 -27.72 35.09 29.81
CA GLU A 29 -27.99 36.12 28.80
C GLU A 29 -26.89 37.19 28.70
N ASP A 30 -26.17 37.52 29.78
CA ASP A 30 -25.04 38.47 29.75
C ASP A 30 -23.75 37.84 29.20
N ALA A 31 -23.60 36.52 29.35
CA ALA A 31 -22.48 35.76 28.77
C ALA A 31 -22.51 35.70 27.23
N LEU A 32 -23.68 35.88 26.62
CA LEU A 32 -23.86 35.86 25.15
C LEU A 32 -23.63 37.22 24.48
N ARG A 33 -23.48 38.31 25.26
CA ARG A 33 -23.29 39.67 24.72
C ARG A 33 -21.96 39.86 23.98
N TRP A 34 -21.00 38.96 24.20
CA TRP A 34 -19.64 39.02 23.65
C TRP A 34 -19.43 38.09 22.45
N VAL A 35 -20.43 37.29 22.09
CA VAL A 35 -20.38 36.45 20.89
C VAL A 35 -20.89 37.29 19.72
N THR A 36 -20.02 38.16 19.19
CA THR A 36 -20.31 38.86 17.95
C THR A 36 -20.13 37.92 16.75
N PRO A 37 -20.77 38.20 15.61
CA PRO A 37 -20.50 37.48 14.36
C PRO A 37 -19.00 37.42 14.02
N ASP A 38 -18.25 38.46 14.40
CA ASP A 38 -16.79 38.52 14.23
C ASP A 38 -16.03 37.51 15.11
N VAL A 39 -16.49 37.26 16.34
CA VAL A 39 -15.89 36.25 17.23
C VAL A 39 -16.18 34.84 16.70
N LEU A 40 -17.38 34.61 16.15
CA LEU A 40 -17.72 33.35 15.49
C LEU A 40 -16.89 33.14 14.22
N ALA A 41 -16.73 34.18 13.40
CA ALA A 41 -15.88 34.14 12.21
C ALA A 41 -14.41 33.90 12.55
N ALA A 42 -13.90 34.49 13.64
CA ALA A 42 -12.53 34.28 14.10
C ALA A 42 -12.29 32.86 14.66
N SER A 43 -13.34 32.17 15.12
CA SER A 43 -13.26 30.77 15.55
C SER A 43 -13.42 29.75 14.42
N VAL A 44 -13.71 30.20 13.19
CA VAL A 44 -13.65 29.35 12.01
C VAL A 44 -12.19 29.12 11.67
N THR A 45 -11.66 27.98 12.11
CA THR A 45 -10.44 27.45 11.51
C THR A 45 -10.84 26.93 10.14
N GLU A 46 -10.38 27.58 9.07
CA GLU A 46 -10.41 26.95 7.75
C GLU A 46 -9.64 25.64 7.87
N LEU A 47 -10.37 24.53 7.77
CA LEU A 47 -9.74 23.24 7.57
C LEU A 47 -9.01 23.36 6.24
N ASP A 48 -7.70 23.61 6.29
CA ASP A 48 -6.82 23.41 5.16
C ASP A 48 -7.03 21.94 4.78
N PRO A 49 -7.72 21.65 3.65
CA PRO A 49 -7.70 20.32 3.13
C PRO A 49 -6.28 20.17 2.62
N ARG A 50 -5.37 19.75 3.52
CA ARG A 50 -4.22 18.98 3.11
C ARG A 50 -4.82 17.77 2.44
N VAL A 51 -5.07 17.91 1.15
CA VAL A 51 -5.12 16.80 0.23
C VAL A 51 -3.75 16.19 0.39
N VAL A 52 -3.65 15.26 1.34
CA VAL A 52 -2.58 14.29 1.34
C VAL A 52 -2.69 13.69 -0.05
N GLN A 53 -1.72 13.98 -0.90
CA GLN A 53 -1.62 13.30 -2.19
C GLN A 53 -1.39 11.83 -1.81
N LEU A 54 -2.45 11.03 -1.80
CA LEU A 54 -2.40 9.58 -1.58
C LEU A 54 -1.71 8.85 -2.76
N GLU A 55 -1.15 9.60 -3.70
CA GLU A 55 -0.68 9.15 -5.00
C GLU A 55 0.73 8.57 -4.93
N ASP A 56 1.51 8.94 -3.91
CA ASP A 56 2.95 8.63 -3.84
C ASP A 56 3.27 7.24 -3.22
N ASN A 57 2.28 6.44 -2.82
CA ASN A 57 2.50 5.15 -2.14
C ASN A 57 1.56 4.04 -2.63
N ILE A 58 1.26 3.99 -3.93
CA ILE A 58 0.42 2.92 -4.50
C ILE A 58 1.31 1.85 -5.13
N THR A 59 1.61 0.79 -4.37
CA THR A 59 2.17 -0.44 -4.95
C THR A 59 1.10 -1.08 -5.85
N PRO A 60 1.38 -1.33 -7.14
CA PRO A 60 0.40 -1.96 -8.02
C PRO A 60 0.10 -3.37 -7.52
N VAL A 61 -1.19 -3.66 -7.34
CA VAL A 61 -1.71 -4.95 -6.86
C VAL A 61 -1.45 -6.08 -7.86
N GLU A 62 -1.44 -5.74 -9.14
CA GLU A 62 -1.22 -6.64 -10.26
C GLU A 62 -0.46 -5.89 -11.35
N THR A 63 0.54 -6.53 -11.95
CA THR A 63 1.16 -6.06 -13.18
C THR A 63 1.22 -7.20 -14.20
N ARG A 64 1.09 -6.87 -15.48
CA ARG A 64 1.30 -7.80 -16.60
C ARG A 64 2.37 -7.20 -17.51
N SER A 65 3.43 -7.95 -17.75
CA SER A 65 4.55 -7.60 -18.61
C SER A 65 4.85 -8.72 -19.61
N THR A 66 5.71 -8.42 -20.58
CA THR A 66 6.22 -9.41 -21.53
C THR A 66 7.74 -9.43 -21.40
N GLU A 67 8.30 -10.60 -21.11
CA GLU A 67 9.72 -10.86 -20.99
C GLU A 67 10.12 -11.83 -22.10
N GLY A 68 10.62 -11.29 -23.21
CA GLY A 68 10.90 -12.11 -24.40
C GLY A 68 9.62 -12.63 -25.05
N GLU A 69 9.43 -13.95 -25.02
CA GLU A 69 8.25 -14.65 -25.55
C GLU A 69 7.24 -15.02 -24.43
N GLU A 70 7.61 -14.79 -23.16
CA GLU A 70 6.78 -15.10 -22.00
C GLU A 70 5.96 -13.88 -21.56
N THR A 71 4.70 -14.13 -21.20
CA THR A 71 3.88 -13.21 -20.43
C THR A 71 4.11 -13.46 -18.95
N VAL A 72 4.38 -12.40 -18.19
CA VAL A 72 4.56 -12.46 -16.73
C VAL A 72 3.45 -11.66 -16.08
N ILE A 73 2.66 -12.30 -15.24
CA ILE A 73 1.66 -11.66 -14.39
C ILE A 73 2.19 -11.69 -12.97
N SER A 74 2.46 -10.53 -12.38
CA SER A 74 2.91 -10.40 -11.01
C SER A 74 1.76 -9.91 -10.13
N LEU A 75 1.54 -10.60 -9.02
CA LEU A 75 0.49 -10.31 -8.03
C LEU A 75 1.12 -10.03 -6.67
N ALA A 76 0.71 -8.94 -6.05
CA ALA A 76 1.16 -8.58 -4.71
C ALA A 76 0.68 -9.63 -3.69
N SER A 77 1.61 -10.21 -2.92
CA SER A 77 1.30 -11.23 -1.92
C SER A 77 0.35 -10.71 -0.83
N ASP A 78 0.45 -9.43 -0.48
CA ASP A 78 -0.40 -8.79 0.53
C ASP A 78 -1.89 -8.71 0.11
N VAL A 79 -2.19 -8.94 -1.17
CA VAL A 79 -3.56 -9.01 -1.70
C VAL A 79 -4.05 -10.46 -1.77
N LEU A 80 -3.14 -11.40 -1.98
CA LEU A 80 -3.47 -12.82 -2.08
C LEU A 80 -3.63 -13.47 -0.70
N PHE A 81 -2.77 -13.10 0.25
CA PHE A 81 -2.59 -13.81 1.51
C PHE A 81 -2.68 -12.88 2.71
N GLU A 82 -3.05 -13.43 3.87
CA GLU A 82 -2.83 -12.75 5.15
C GLU A 82 -1.33 -12.77 5.51
N PHE A 83 -0.92 -11.86 6.41
CA PHE A 83 0.50 -11.69 6.75
C PHE A 83 1.10 -12.97 7.36
N GLY A 84 2.15 -13.50 6.74
CA GLY A 84 2.83 -14.72 7.18
C GLY A 84 2.04 -16.00 6.93
N GLU A 85 0.94 -15.92 6.18
CA GLU A 85 0.11 -17.06 5.81
C GLU A 85 0.25 -17.34 4.30
N ALA A 86 -0.20 -18.54 3.92
CA ALA A 86 -0.35 -18.99 2.53
C ALA A 86 -1.82 -19.25 2.15
N ASP A 87 -2.77 -19.10 3.07
CA ASP A 87 -4.19 -19.25 2.77
C ASP A 87 -4.72 -18.04 1.98
N VAL A 88 -5.49 -18.31 0.91
CA VAL A 88 -6.10 -17.28 0.06
C VAL A 88 -7.54 -16.99 0.44
N THR A 89 -7.98 -15.75 0.22
CA THR A 89 -9.41 -15.40 0.29
C THR A 89 -10.16 -15.82 -0.98
N GLY A 90 -11.49 -15.99 -0.89
CA GLY A 90 -12.29 -16.31 -2.09
C GLY A 90 -12.19 -15.25 -3.21
N ALA A 91 -11.97 -13.98 -2.85
CA ALA A 91 -11.77 -12.91 -3.84
C ALA A 91 -10.42 -13.04 -4.56
N ALA A 92 -9.37 -13.49 -3.87
CA ALA A 92 -8.07 -13.79 -4.48
C ALA A 92 -8.16 -15.00 -5.42
N GLU A 93 -8.93 -16.03 -5.04
CA GLU A 93 -9.18 -17.19 -5.90
C GLU A 93 -9.89 -16.81 -7.22
N ASP A 94 -10.96 -16.01 -7.14
CA ASP A 94 -11.67 -15.51 -8.32
C ASP A 94 -10.72 -14.70 -9.24
N LYS A 95 -9.85 -13.90 -8.62
CA LYS A 95 -8.89 -13.08 -9.35
C LYS A 95 -7.82 -13.89 -10.07
N ILE A 96 -7.24 -14.89 -9.41
CA ILE A 96 -6.29 -15.81 -10.05
C ILE A 96 -6.94 -16.52 -11.23
N THR A 97 -8.18 -16.99 -11.05
CA THR A 97 -8.95 -17.65 -12.12
C THR A 97 -9.20 -16.74 -13.32
N GLU A 98 -9.50 -15.46 -13.10
CA GLU A 98 -9.65 -14.46 -14.16
C GLU A 98 -8.34 -14.29 -14.96
N LEU A 99 -7.20 -14.25 -14.25
CA LEU A 99 -5.89 -13.94 -14.85
C LEU A 99 -5.33 -15.06 -15.70
N VAL A 100 -5.71 -16.30 -15.43
CA VAL A 100 -5.31 -17.47 -16.23
C VAL A 100 -6.33 -17.82 -17.31
N ALA A 101 -7.41 -17.05 -17.46
CA ALA A 101 -8.48 -17.37 -18.41
C ALA A 101 -8.03 -17.25 -19.87
N ASP A 102 -7.05 -16.41 -20.18
CA ASP A 102 -6.51 -16.19 -21.52
C ASP A 102 -5.23 -16.98 -21.82
N VAL A 103 -4.77 -17.81 -20.87
CA VAL A 103 -3.63 -18.72 -21.09
C VAL A 103 -4.01 -19.76 -22.15
N PRO A 104 -3.16 -20.00 -23.18
CA PRO A 104 -3.44 -20.99 -24.21
C PRO A 104 -3.69 -22.40 -23.64
N ASP A 105 -4.60 -23.14 -24.27
CA ASP A 105 -4.93 -24.50 -23.85
C ASP A 105 -3.70 -25.42 -23.91
N GLY A 106 -3.44 -26.15 -22.82
CA GLY A 106 -2.30 -27.06 -22.74
C GLY A 106 -0.93 -26.39 -22.65
N ALA A 107 -0.87 -25.08 -22.38
CA ALA A 107 0.38 -24.38 -22.13
C ALA A 107 1.03 -24.81 -20.81
N THR A 108 2.35 -24.70 -20.75
CA THR A 108 3.11 -24.76 -19.52
C THR A 108 3.03 -23.40 -18.82
N VAL A 109 2.65 -23.41 -17.55
CA VAL A 109 2.57 -22.23 -16.68
C VAL A 109 3.49 -22.42 -15.50
N GLN A 110 4.43 -21.49 -15.33
CA GLN A 110 5.29 -21.44 -14.17
C GLN A 110 4.66 -20.52 -13.11
N VAL A 111 4.68 -20.95 -11.85
CA VAL A 111 4.19 -20.19 -10.70
C VAL A 111 5.34 -19.97 -9.74
N HIS A 112 5.80 -18.73 -9.62
CA HIS A 112 6.98 -18.37 -8.83
C HIS A 112 6.59 -17.57 -7.59
N GLY A 113 6.97 -18.06 -6.41
CA GLY A 113 6.79 -17.36 -5.15
C GLY A 113 8.02 -16.56 -4.74
N HIS A 114 7.83 -15.34 -4.23
CA HIS A 114 8.91 -14.50 -3.73
C HIS A 114 8.55 -13.82 -2.40
N THR A 115 9.55 -13.56 -1.58
CA THR A 115 9.44 -12.80 -0.33
C THR A 115 10.30 -11.53 -0.37
N ASP A 116 10.12 -10.68 0.64
CA ASP A 116 11.13 -9.67 0.98
C ASP A 116 12.23 -10.28 1.86
N SER A 117 13.20 -9.45 2.27
CA SER A 117 14.35 -9.91 3.05
C SER A 117 14.14 -9.98 4.57
N ILE A 118 12.90 -9.92 5.07
CA ILE A 118 12.64 -10.03 6.51
C ILE A 118 12.44 -11.48 6.90
N GLY A 119 13.28 -11.97 7.80
CA GLY A 119 13.20 -13.32 8.32
C GLY A 119 14.52 -14.06 8.12
N THR A 120 14.49 -15.39 8.20
CA THR A 120 15.62 -16.21 7.76
C THR A 120 15.40 -16.66 6.33
N ALA A 121 16.49 -16.87 5.58
CA ALA A 121 16.41 -17.39 4.21
C ALA A 121 15.63 -18.72 4.13
N GLN A 122 15.72 -19.57 5.16
CA GLN A 122 14.95 -20.81 5.22
C GLN A 122 13.45 -20.56 5.36
N ASP A 123 13.04 -19.68 6.27
CA ASP A 123 11.61 -19.36 6.45
C ASP A 123 11.04 -18.69 5.19
N ASN A 124 11.82 -17.82 4.55
CA ASN A 124 11.45 -17.16 3.31
C ASN A 124 11.30 -18.14 2.14
N GLN A 125 12.20 -19.12 2.05
CA GLN A 125 12.11 -20.20 1.07
C GLN A 125 10.81 -21.00 1.26
N GLU A 126 10.55 -21.50 2.46
CA GLU A 126 9.35 -22.29 2.78
C GLU A 126 8.07 -21.49 2.51
N LEU A 127 7.99 -20.23 2.97
CA LEU A 127 6.84 -19.37 2.72
C LEU A 127 6.60 -19.09 1.23
N SER A 128 7.67 -18.91 0.45
CA SER A 128 7.56 -18.68 -0.99
C SER A 128 7.03 -19.90 -1.73
N GLU A 129 7.49 -21.09 -1.36
CA GLU A 129 7.04 -22.38 -1.91
C GLU A 129 5.55 -22.61 -1.59
N GLU A 130 5.15 -22.46 -0.32
CA GLU A 130 3.76 -22.67 0.12
C GLU A 130 2.76 -21.74 -0.61
N ARG A 131 3.18 -20.49 -0.84
CA ARG A 131 2.37 -19.50 -1.57
C ARG A 131 2.25 -19.84 -3.05
N ALA A 132 3.36 -20.23 -3.68
CA ALA A 132 3.35 -20.66 -5.07
C ALA A 132 2.47 -21.91 -5.26
N ASP A 133 2.59 -22.90 -4.36
CA ASP A 133 1.77 -24.12 -4.35
C ASP A 133 0.28 -23.81 -4.19
N THR A 134 -0.06 -22.84 -3.34
CA THR A 134 -1.46 -22.45 -3.14
C THR A 134 -2.06 -21.83 -4.40
N VAL A 135 -1.31 -20.95 -5.07
CA VAL A 135 -1.73 -20.36 -6.35
C VAL A 135 -1.86 -21.45 -7.43
N ALA A 136 -0.89 -22.37 -7.52
CA ALA A 136 -0.94 -23.48 -8.46
C ALA A 136 -2.17 -24.37 -8.26
N GLN A 137 -2.54 -24.70 -7.02
CA GLN A 137 -3.76 -25.47 -6.72
C GLN A 137 -5.04 -24.75 -7.14
N ILE A 138 -5.07 -23.42 -7.12
CA ILE A 138 -6.23 -22.64 -7.62
C ILE A 138 -6.29 -22.72 -9.15
N ILE A 139 -5.14 -22.56 -9.81
CA ILE A 139 -5.03 -22.66 -11.27
C ILE A 139 -5.43 -24.08 -11.72
N GLU A 140 -4.93 -25.13 -11.08
CA GLU A 140 -5.24 -26.52 -11.44
C GLU A 140 -6.75 -26.82 -11.37
N ARG A 141 -7.45 -26.28 -10.36
CA ARG A 141 -8.90 -26.45 -10.21
C ARG A 141 -9.71 -25.75 -11.30
N SER A 142 -9.24 -24.61 -11.79
CA SER A 142 -9.96 -23.79 -12.78
C SER A 142 -9.55 -24.09 -14.23
N ARG A 143 -8.29 -24.50 -14.43
CA ARG A 143 -7.63 -24.79 -15.71
C ARG A 143 -6.85 -26.12 -15.62
N PRO A 144 -7.53 -27.26 -15.49
CA PRO A 144 -6.89 -28.58 -15.38
C PRO A 144 -6.21 -29.05 -16.68
N ASP A 145 -6.35 -28.27 -17.76
CA ASP A 145 -5.68 -28.50 -19.04
C ASP A 145 -4.22 -27.99 -19.06
N LEU A 146 -3.84 -27.09 -18.14
CA LEU A 146 -2.51 -26.49 -18.09
C LEU A 146 -1.50 -27.40 -17.40
N GLU A 147 -0.25 -27.35 -17.86
CA GLU A 147 0.88 -28.01 -17.20
C GLU A 147 1.53 -27.03 -16.22
N LEU A 148 1.52 -27.32 -14.92
CA LEU A 148 2.02 -26.39 -13.90
C LEU A 148 3.43 -26.76 -13.44
N GLU A 149 4.31 -25.76 -13.42
CA GLU A 149 5.63 -25.80 -12.78
C GLU A 149 5.64 -24.81 -11.62
N VAL A 150 6.07 -25.23 -10.44
CA VAL A 150 5.95 -24.42 -9.21
C VAL A 150 7.30 -24.33 -8.53
N GLU A 151 7.73 -23.11 -8.20
CA GLU A 151 9.01 -22.85 -7.54
C GLU A 151 8.89 -21.67 -6.56
N GLY A 152 9.48 -21.82 -5.38
CA GLY A 152 9.70 -20.71 -4.46
C GLY A 152 11.14 -20.23 -4.57
N PHE A 153 11.34 -18.91 -4.61
CA PHE A 153 12.66 -18.29 -4.71
C PHE A 153 13.09 -17.59 -3.42
N GLY A 154 12.24 -17.62 -2.38
CA GLY A 154 12.44 -16.84 -1.17
C GLY A 154 12.76 -15.37 -1.47
N GLU A 155 13.85 -14.89 -0.90
CA GLU A 155 14.35 -13.51 -1.07
C GLU A 155 15.43 -13.38 -2.17
N GLU A 156 15.74 -14.45 -2.91
CA GLU A 156 16.92 -14.52 -3.79
C GLU A 156 16.76 -13.75 -5.11
N GLU A 157 15.51 -13.50 -5.55
CA GLU A 157 15.19 -12.77 -6.79
C GLU A 157 14.39 -11.48 -6.53
N PRO A 158 15.01 -10.44 -5.94
CA PRO A 158 14.36 -9.16 -5.69
C PRO A 158 14.21 -8.35 -6.98
N VAL A 159 13.03 -7.76 -7.18
CA VAL A 159 12.73 -6.82 -8.27
C VAL A 159 12.95 -5.36 -7.87
N ALA A 160 13.06 -5.09 -6.58
CA ALA A 160 13.40 -3.80 -6.00
C ALA A 160 14.35 -3.98 -4.80
N PRO A 161 15.12 -2.96 -4.39
CA PRO A 161 15.94 -3.03 -3.18
C PRO A 161 15.07 -3.33 -1.95
N ASN A 162 15.55 -4.18 -1.04
CA ASN A 162 14.91 -4.30 0.29
C ASN A 162 15.44 -3.23 1.27
N GLU A 163 16.60 -2.63 0.97
CA GLU A 163 17.24 -1.55 1.73
C GLU A 163 17.86 -0.54 0.75
N GLU A 164 17.76 0.76 1.08
CA GLU A 164 18.44 1.83 0.35
C GLU A 164 19.38 2.58 1.31
N GLY A 165 20.66 2.73 0.94
CA GLY A 165 21.65 3.39 1.80
C GLY A 165 21.96 2.66 3.12
N GLY A 166 21.53 1.41 3.27
CA GLY A 166 21.63 0.62 4.52
C GLY A 166 20.50 0.88 5.51
N GLU A 167 19.42 1.55 5.07
CA GLU A 167 18.17 1.73 5.80
C GLU A 167 17.08 0.88 5.13
N ASP A 168 16.11 0.39 5.91
CA ASP A 168 14.95 -0.38 5.42
C ASP A 168 14.21 0.40 4.32
N ASP A 169 13.86 -0.28 3.23
CA ASP A 169 13.06 0.24 2.12
C ASP A 169 11.70 -0.50 2.07
N PRO A 170 10.66 0.02 2.74
CA PRO A 170 9.35 -0.62 2.76
C PRO A 170 8.68 -0.73 1.39
N GLU A 171 8.94 0.22 0.49
CA GLU A 171 8.33 0.26 -0.84
C GLU A 171 8.93 -0.84 -1.72
N GLY A 172 10.25 -0.97 -1.74
CA GLY A 172 10.93 -2.03 -2.46
C GLY A 172 10.62 -3.42 -1.90
N ARG A 173 10.54 -3.56 -0.57
CA ARG A 173 10.08 -4.80 0.07
C ARG A 173 8.66 -5.19 -0.35
N ALA A 174 7.74 -4.23 -0.45
CA ALA A 174 6.38 -4.49 -0.90
C ALA A 174 6.32 -5.02 -2.34
N LEU A 175 7.21 -4.55 -3.22
CA LEU A 175 7.35 -5.06 -4.58
C LEU A 175 7.91 -6.49 -4.61
N ASN A 176 8.81 -6.84 -3.68
CA ASN A 176 9.41 -8.18 -3.61
C ASN A 176 8.46 -9.25 -3.08
N ARG A 177 7.50 -8.89 -2.22
CA ARG A 177 6.43 -9.79 -1.74
C ARG A 177 5.41 -10.04 -2.86
N ARG A 178 5.68 -11.00 -3.75
CA ARG A 178 4.86 -11.25 -4.94
C ARG A 178 4.79 -12.73 -5.32
N VAL A 179 3.76 -13.07 -6.08
CA VAL A 179 3.70 -14.33 -6.83
C VAL A 179 3.61 -13.99 -8.31
N GLU A 180 4.39 -14.67 -9.13
CA GLU A 180 4.39 -14.51 -10.57
C GLU A 180 3.78 -15.73 -11.26
N ILE A 181 2.97 -15.49 -12.28
CA ILE A 181 2.43 -16.51 -13.18
C ILE A 181 3.02 -16.22 -14.56
N ARG A 182 3.80 -17.16 -15.09
CA ARG A 182 4.57 -17.01 -16.33
C ARG A 182 4.15 -18.05 -17.35
N PHE A 183 3.94 -17.65 -18.60
CA PHE A 183 3.55 -18.56 -19.68
C PHE A 183 3.89 -18.00 -21.06
N GLU A 184 4.15 -18.88 -22.03
CA GLU A 184 4.28 -18.52 -23.44
C GLU A 184 2.88 -18.42 -24.09
N GLY A 185 2.70 -17.39 -24.94
CA GLY A 185 1.42 -17.06 -25.59
C GLY A 185 1.28 -17.53 -27.04
#